data_AF-A0A139XD01-F1
#
_entry.id   AF-A0A139XD01-F1
#
_cell.length_a   1.000
_cell.length_b   1.000
_cell.length_c   1.000
_cell.angle_alpha   90.00
_cell.angle_beta   90.00
_cell.angle_gamma   90.00
#
_symmetry.space_group_name_H-M   'P 1'
#
loop_
_entity.id
_entity.type
_entity.pdbx_description
1 polymer ?
#
loop_
_entity_poly.entity_id
_entity_poly.type
_entity_poly.pdbx_seq_one_letter_code
_entity_poly.pdbx_strand_id
1 'polypeptide(L)' 'MNSQLIAPPKFNTHEVVRFLGGVGRILYYQPDSHTWKYAVEMAKGPEPDMGRIGPETTILLHEEDIYETMN' A
#
# COMPACT_ATOMS: atom_id res chain seq x y z
N MET A 1 -17.75 19.29 17.19
CA MET A 1 -16.79 18.30 16.66
C MET A 1 -16.39 18.78 15.28
N ASN A 2 -15.13 19.18 15.08
CA ASN A 2 -14.66 19.70 13.80
C ASN A 2 -14.36 18.46 12.93
N SER A 3 -15.33 18.03 12.13
CA SER A 3 -15.12 16.96 11.15
C SER A 3 -14.26 17.53 10.03
N GLN A 4 -12.93 17.49 10.23
CA GLN A 4 -11.98 17.74 9.16
C GLN A 4 -12.31 16.75 8.03
N LEU A 5 -12.84 17.27 6.93
CA LEU A 5 -13.23 16.48 5.78
C LEU A 5 -11.97 15.88 5.17
N ILE A 6 -11.83 14.56 5.30
CA ILE A 6 -10.77 13.84 4.61
C ILE A 6 -11.11 13.82 3.12
N ALA A 7 -10.14 14.17 2.27
CA ALA A 7 -10.31 14.04 0.84
C ALA A 7 -10.59 12.56 0.49
N PRO A 8 -11.32 12.24 -0.60
CA PRO A 8 -11.48 10.86 -1.02
C PRO A 8 -10.11 10.20 -1.31
N PRO A 9 -9.98 8.87 -1.13
CA PRO A 9 -8.73 8.17 -1.37
C PRO A 9 -8.36 8.27 -2.85
N LYS A 10 -7.08 8.45 -3.15
CA LYS A 10 -6.58 8.52 -4.54
C LYS A 10 -6.55 7.16 -5.23
N PHE A 11 -6.39 6.08 -4.46
CA PHE A 11 -6.23 4.74 -4.98
C PHE A 11 -7.26 3.78 -4.38
N ASN A 12 -7.61 2.73 -5.11
CA ASN A 12 -8.60 1.74 -4.73
C ASN A 12 -7.98 0.35 -4.51
N THR A 13 -8.78 -0.54 -3.93
CA THR A 13 -8.39 -1.94 -3.76
C THR A 13 -8.16 -2.61 -5.11
N HIS A 14 -7.18 -3.52 -5.14
CA HIS A 14 -6.71 -4.25 -6.32
C HIS A 14 -5.97 -3.44 -7.38
N GLU A 15 -5.80 -2.12 -7.22
CA GLU A 15 -4.93 -1.34 -8.09
C GLU A 15 -3.46 -1.70 -7.86
N VAL A 16 -2.71 -1.80 -8.95
CA VAL A 16 -1.26 -1.98 -8.92
C VAL A 16 -0.63 -0.60 -8.88
N VAL A 17 0.17 -0.32 -7.86
CA VAL A 17 0.77 0.99 -7.63
C VAL A 17 2.28 0.92 -7.53
N ARG A 18 2.92 2.03 -7.93
CA ARG A 18 4.37 2.23 -7.80
C ARG A 18 4.67 3.12 -6.61
N PHE A 19 5.70 2.78 -5.85
CA PHE A 19 6.14 3.52 -4.67
C PHE A 19 7.67 3.38 -4.51
N LEU A 20 8.25 4.05 -3.51
CA LEU A 20 9.66 3.90 -3.20
C LEU A 20 9.95 2.47 -2.68
N GLY A 21 10.63 1.65 -3.50
CA GLY A 21 10.97 0.27 -3.15
C GLY A 21 10.35 -0.77 -4.06
N GLY A 22 9.41 -0.40 -4.93
CA GLY A 22 8.94 -1.30 -5.98
C GLY A 22 7.52 -1.03 -6.45
N VAL A 23 6.85 -2.14 -6.80
CA VAL A 23 5.48 -2.18 -7.29
C VAL A 23 4.72 -3.20 -6.45
N GLY A 24 3.47 -2.89 -6.13
CA GLY A 24 2.61 -3.81 -5.39
C GLY A 24 1.14 -3.51 -5.62
N ARG A 25 0.27 -4.39 -5.14
CA ARG A 25 -1.18 -4.31 -5.28
C ARG A 25 -1.81 -3.84 -3.98
N ILE A 26 -2.70 -2.86 -4.04
CA ILE A 26 -3.44 -2.40 -2.86
C ILE A 26 -4.43 -3.50 -2.42
N LEU A 27 -4.35 -3.90 -1.15
CA LEU A 27 -5.30 -4.84 -0.55
C LEU A 27 -6.48 -4.09 0.09
N TYR A 28 -6.17 -3.07 0.89
CA TYR A 28 -7.14 -2.23 1.58
C TYR A 28 -6.52 -0.88 1.94
N TYR A 29 -7.37 0.07 2.30
CA TYR A 29 -6.95 1.39 2.76
C TYR A 29 -7.82 1.86 3.93
N GLN A 30 -7.26 2.73 4.76
CA GLN A 30 -7.95 3.30 5.91
C GLN A 30 -7.57 4.79 6.09
N PRO A 31 -8.48 5.62 6.65
CA PRO A 31 -8.15 6.99 6.95
C PRO A 31 -7.06 7.06 8.02
N ASP A 32 -6.13 8.00 7.87
CA ASP A 32 -5.03 8.26 8.80
C ASP A 32 -4.73 9.76 8.82
N SER A 33 -4.97 10.44 9.95
CA SER A 33 -4.55 11.84 10.18
C SER A 33 -4.64 12.79 8.97
N HIS A 34 -5.85 13.06 8.49
CA HIS A 34 -6.15 13.89 7.30
C HIS A 34 -5.71 13.34 5.94
N THR A 35 -5.18 12.11 5.89
CA THR A 35 -4.78 11.39 4.68
C THR A 35 -5.26 9.92 4.73
N TRP A 36 -4.70 9.08 3.87
CA TRP A 36 -4.99 7.65 3.77
C TRP A 36 -3.72 6.83 3.95
N LYS A 37 -3.87 5.66 4.59
CA LYS A 37 -2.87 4.60 4.60
C LYS A 37 -3.36 3.44 3.74
N TYR A 38 -2.44 2.84 3.01
CA TYR A 38 -2.68 1.74 2.08
C TYR A 38 -1.86 0.53 2.50
N ALA A 39 -2.52 -0.64 2.57
CA ALA A 39 -1.84 -1.92 2.67
C ALA A 39 -1.55 -2.43 1.26
N VAL A 40 -0.26 -2.59 0.94
CA VAL A 40 0.21 -2.95 -0.40
C VAL A 40 0.92 -4.29 -0.35
N GLU A 41 0.41 -5.24 -1.12
CA GLU A 41 0.99 -6.57 -1.34
C GLU A 41 2.03 -6.51 -2.47
N MET A 42 3.28 -6.80 -2.17
CA MET A 42 4.38 -6.91 -3.12
C MET A 42 4.46 -8.32 -3.69
N ALA A 43 4.96 -8.44 -4.92
CA ALA A 43 5.19 -9.74 -5.54
C ALA A 43 6.13 -10.59 -4.65
N LYS A 44 5.67 -11.79 -4.27
CA LYS A 44 6.49 -12.75 -3.54
C LYS A 44 7.63 -13.20 -4.47
N GLY A 45 8.87 -12.85 -4.12
CA GLY A 45 10.05 -13.41 -4.78
C GLY A 45 10.12 -14.93 -4.61
N PRO A 46 10.99 -15.63 -5.36
CA PRO A 46 11.18 -17.07 -5.18
C PRO A 46 11.47 -17.38 -3.72
N GLU A 47 10.84 -18.43 -3.20
CA GLU A 47 11.00 -18.84 -1.81
C GLU A 47 12.47 -19.20 -1.57
N PRO A 48 13.14 -18.63 -0.55
CA PRO A 48 14.54 -18.92 -0.28
C PRO A 48 14.71 -20.37 0.18
N ASP A 49 15.79 -21.02 -0.26
CA ASP A 49 16.12 -22.44 -0.05
C ASP A 49 16.19 -22.84 1.45
N MET A 50 16.49 -21.89 2.34
CA MET A 50 16.32 -22.03 3.80
C MET A 50 16.33 -20.65 4.50
N GLY A 51 15.53 -20.49 5.56
CA GLY A 51 15.87 -19.60 6.68
C GLY A 51 15.18 -18.23 6.81
N ARG A 52 14.19 -17.86 5.99
CA ARG A 52 13.33 -16.69 6.27
C ARG A 52 11.90 -17.12 6.55
N ILE A 53 11.54 -17.15 7.84
CA ILE A 53 10.17 -17.31 8.30
C ILE A 53 9.56 -15.90 8.34
N GLY A 54 8.72 -15.57 7.36
CA GLY A 54 8.01 -14.29 7.34
C GLY A 54 7.27 -14.07 6.02
N PRO A 55 5.92 -14.12 6.00
CA PRO A 55 5.11 -13.81 4.82
C PRO A 55 4.94 -12.29 4.60
N GLU A 56 5.93 -11.48 4.98
CA GLU A 56 5.85 -10.01 5.00
C GLU A 56 5.95 -9.44 3.58
N THR A 57 5.01 -9.84 2.72
CA THR A 57 4.79 -9.29 1.39
C THR A 57 3.93 -8.03 1.45
N THR A 58 3.30 -7.76 2.60
CA THR A 58 2.43 -6.59 2.80
C THR A 58 3.17 -5.48 3.54
N ILE A 59 3.18 -4.29 2.96
CA ILE A 59 3.69 -3.07 3.58
C ILE A 59 2.56 -2.07 3.78
N LEU A 60 2.74 -1.14 4.72
CA LEU A 60 1.85 0.00 4.92
C LEU A 60 2.52 1.25 4.38
N LEU A 61 1.82 1.96 3.49
CA LEU A 61 2.29 3.19 2.87
C LEU A 61 1.33 4.33 3.17
N HIS A 62 1.84 5.54 3.36
CA HIS A 62 0.99 6.74 3.32
C HIS A 62 0.64 7.07 1.86
N GLU A 63 -0.46 7.78 1.66
CA GLU A 63 -0.87 8.21 0.31
C GLU A 63 0.21 9.00 -0.44
N GLU A 64 1.07 9.73 0.28
CA GLU A 64 2.18 10.50 -0.28
C GLU A 64 3.36 9.65 -0.75
N ASP A 65 3.49 8.42 -0.26
CA ASP A 65 4.56 7.50 -0.65
C ASP A 65 4.25 6.76 -1.97
N ILE A 66 3.01 6.86 -2.46
CA ILE A 66 2.55 6.21 -3.69
C ILE A 66 2.60 7.22 -4.85
N TYR A 67 3.31 6.86 -5.91
CA TYR A 67 3.58 7.75 -7.04
C TYR A 67 2.48 7.70 -8.10
N GLU A 68 2.06 6.51 -8.52
CA GLU A 68 1.11 6.31 -9.62
C GLU A 68 0.48 4.92 -9.59
N THR A 69 -0.67 4.79 -10.25
CA THR A 69 -1.30 3.50 -10.60
C THR A 69 -0.74 3.01 -11.94
N MET A 70 -0.47 1.71 -12.04
CA MET A 70 -0.04 1.06 -13.28
C MET A 70 -1.29 0.53 -14.00
N ASN A 71 -1.61 1.13 -15.13
CA ASN A 71 -2.75 0.76 -15.98
C ASN A 71 -2.44 -0.39 -16.94
#